data_AF-X1W195-F1
#
_entry.id   AF-X1W195-F1
#
_cell.length_a   1.000
_cell.length_b   1.000
_cell.length_c   1.000
_cell.angle_alpha   90.00
_cell.angle_beta   90.00
_cell.angle_gamma   90.00
#
_symmetry.space_group_name_H-M   'P 1'
#
loop_
_entity.id
_entity.type
_entity.pdbx_description
1 polymer ?
#
loop_
_entity_poly.entity_id
_entity_poly.type
_entity_poly.pdbx_seq_one_letter_code
_entity_poly.pdbx_strand_id
1 'polypeptide(L)'
;MEVKREEMTEQQWQEMRQIAANNVCAICGAELQIHTNPEKATIEAGCLNREHHGYIERTTYTQELRRGAEVYPAIRDAIERKMVPKDDLGRAMN
;
A
#
# COMPACT_ATOMS: atom_id res chain seq x y z
N MET A 1 -31.15 3.07 10.53
CA MET A 1 -30.07 2.89 11.52
C MET A 1 -29.14 4.07 11.34
N GLU A 2 -29.12 4.99 12.30
CA GLU A 2 -28.23 6.15 12.23
C GLU A 2 -26.81 5.69 12.53
N VAL A 3 -25.92 5.90 11.57
CA VAL A 3 -24.49 5.61 11.75
C VAL A 3 -24.00 6.58 12.81
N LYS A 4 -23.54 6.05 13.95
CA LYS A 4 -22.91 6.86 15.00
C LYS A 4 -21.62 7.43 14.42
N ARG A 5 -21.70 8.64 13.86
CA ARG A 5 -20.54 9.52 13.69
C ARG A 5 -20.11 9.95 15.09
N GLU A 6 -19.55 9.03 15.87
CA GLU A 6 -18.64 9.45 16.94
C GLU A 6 -17.58 10.32 16.26
N GLU A 7 -17.27 11.49 16.85
CA GLU A 7 -16.40 12.50 16.27
C GLU A 7 -15.02 11.89 15.99
N MET A 8 -14.87 11.41 14.75
CA MET A 8 -13.63 10.85 14.26
C MET A 8 -12.59 11.95 14.28
N THR A 9 -11.55 11.73 15.08
CA THR A 9 -10.47 12.70 15.21
C THR A 9 -9.69 12.80 13.90
N GLU A 10 -9.06 13.95 13.66
CA GLU A 10 -8.18 14.13 12.49
C GLU A 10 -7.07 13.08 12.46
N GLN A 11 -6.54 12.68 13.61
CA GLN A 11 -5.52 11.63 13.70
C GLN A 11 -6.04 10.28 13.17
N GLN A 12 -7.22 9.84 13.63
CA GLN A 12 -7.82 8.58 13.16
C GLN A 12 -8.13 8.62 11.66
N TRP A 13 -8.53 9.78 11.15
CA TRP A 13 -8.76 9.98 9.73
C TRP A 13 -7.47 9.86 8.92
N GLN A 14 -6.37 10.48 9.38
CA GLN A 14 -5.06 10.37 8.74
C GLN A 14 -4.52 8.94 8.77
N GLU A 15 -4.71 8.23 9.89
CA GLU A 15 -4.35 6.81 10.00
C GLU A 15 -5.09 5.96 8.97
N MET A 16 -6.41 6.16 8.81
CA MET A 16 -7.20 5.44 7.80
C MET A 16 -6.79 5.80 6.36
N ARG A 17 -6.44 7.06 6.09
CA ARG A 17 -5.88 7.45 4.78
C ARG A 17 -4.56 6.75 4.51
N GLN A 18 -3.68 6.69 5.50
CA GLN A 18 -2.38 6.03 5.38
C GLN A 18 -2.55 4.52 5.12
N ILE A 19 -3.49 3.88 5.82
CA ILE A 19 -3.84 2.48 5.58
C ILE A 19 -4.31 2.29 4.14
N ALA A 20 -5.27 3.10 3.68
CA ALA A 20 -5.83 2.96 2.35
C ALA A 20 -4.81 3.22 1.23
N ALA A 21 -3.87 4.14 1.44
CA ALA A 21 -2.82 4.48 0.49
C ALA A 21 -1.77 3.37 0.35
N ASN A 22 -1.33 2.80 1.48
CA ASN A 22 -0.17 1.90 1.49
C ASN A 22 -0.52 0.42 1.40
N ASN A 23 -1.80 0.06 1.53
CA ASN A 23 -2.21 -1.33 1.59
C ASN A 23 -3.23 -1.67 0.48
N VAL A 24 -3.36 -2.96 0.23
CA VAL A 24 -4.38 -3.56 -0.65
C VAL A 24 -5.10 -4.68 0.09
N CYS A 25 -6.26 -5.08 -0.40
CA CYS A 25 -7.01 -6.20 0.13
C CYS A 25 -6.16 -7.47 0.11
N ALA A 26 -6.06 -8.14 1.26
CA ALA A 26 -5.29 -9.38 1.39
C ALA A 26 -5.85 -10.54 0.56
N ILE A 27 -7.14 -10.47 0.17
CA ILE A 27 -7.86 -11.56 -0.49
C ILE A 27 -7.91 -11.37 -2.00
N CYS A 28 -8.30 -10.18 -2.48
CA CYS A 28 -8.45 -9.94 -3.92
C CYS A 28 -7.44 -8.95 -4.51
N GLY A 29 -6.54 -8.37 -3.70
CA GLY A 29 -5.56 -7.40 -4.17
C GLY A 29 -6.14 -6.03 -4.57
N ALA A 30 -7.45 -5.82 -4.42
CA ALA A 30 -8.08 -4.54 -4.72
C ALA A 30 -7.61 -3.42 -3.79
N GLU A 31 -7.66 -2.19 -4.26
CA GLU A 31 -7.36 -1.01 -3.45
C GLU A 31 -8.36 -0.87 -2.28
N LEU A 32 -7.84 -0.47 -1.13
CA LEU A 32 -8.69 -0.20 0.03
C LEU A 32 -9.32 1.19 -0.08
N GLN A 33 -10.52 1.33 0.48
CA GLN A 33 -11.25 2.58 0.53
C GLN A 33 -11.76 2.85 1.93
N ILE A 34 -11.82 4.12 2.32
CA ILE A 34 -12.50 4.55 3.54
C ILE A 34 -13.99 4.61 3.25
N HIS A 35 -14.77 3.77 3.92
CA HIS A 35 -16.20 3.66 3.70
C HIS A 35 -16.94 3.43 5.00
N THR A 36 -18.25 3.66 4.99
CA THR A 36 -19.11 3.41 6.14
C THR A 36 -19.54 1.94 6.15
N ASN A 37 -19.33 1.26 7.27
CA ASN A 37 -19.86 -0.05 7.55
C ASN A 37 -21.22 0.10 8.27
N PRO A 38 -22.35 -0.18 7.59
CA PRO A 38 -23.67 0.01 8.19
C PRO A 38 -24.02 -1.03 9.25
N GLU A 39 -23.41 -2.21 9.24
CA GLU A 39 -23.67 -3.27 10.22
C GLU A 39 -23.08 -2.93 11.58
N LYS A 40 -21.88 -2.33 11.57
CA LYS A 40 -21.18 -1.86 12.77
C LYS A 40 -21.48 -0.41 13.11
N ALA A 41 -22.14 0.31 12.20
CA ALA A 41 -22.35 1.75 12.29
C ALA A 41 -21.03 2.54 12.46
N THR A 42 -19.96 2.09 11.81
CA THR A 42 -18.60 2.67 11.89
C THR A 42 -18.11 3.17 10.53
N ILE A 43 -17.07 4.00 10.53
CA ILE A 43 -16.26 4.30 9.34
C ILE A 43 -14.99 3.44 9.44
N GLU A 44 -14.63 2.74 8.37
CA GLU A 44 -13.44 1.89 8.33
C GLU A 44 -12.70 1.98 6.97
N ALA A 45 -11.40 1.75 6.98
CA ALA A 45 -10.59 1.58 5.78
C ALA A 45 -10.51 0.09 5.43
N GLY A 46 -11.02 -0.30 4.26
CA GLY A 46 -11.12 -1.71 3.88
C GLY A 46 -11.49 -1.94 2.42
N CYS A 47 -11.58 -3.21 2.04
CA CYS A 47 -12.12 -3.59 0.72
C CYS A 47 -13.62 -3.25 0.67
N LEU A 48 -14.14 -2.88 -0.50
CA LEU A 48 -15.58 -2.68 -0.69
C LEU A 48 -16.37 -4.00 -0.62
N ASN A 49 -15.73 -5.14 -0.86
CA ASN A 49 -16.35 -6.43 -0.59
C ASN A 49 -16.32 -6.71 0.92
N ARG A 50 -17.50 -6.78 1.54
CA ARG A 50 -17.66 -6.96 2.99
C ARG A 50 -17.24 -8.34 3.49
N GLU A 51 -17.22 -9.33 2.62
CA GLU A 51 -16.71 -10.67 2.94
C GLU A 51 -15.18 -10.71 2.99
N HIS A 52 -14.52 -9.67 2.47
CA HIS A 52 -13.07 -9.60 2.48
C HIS A 52 -12.58 -8.96 3.78
N HIS A 53 -11.71 -9.68 4.47
CA HIS A 53 -11.11 -9.25 5.71
C HIS A 53 -9.59 -9.12 5.57
N GLY A 54 -9.04 -8.10 6.23
CA GLY A 54 -7.61 -7.85 6.26
C GLY A 54 -7.06 -7.15 5.03
N TYR A 55 -5.84 -6.65 5.20
CA TYR A 55 -5.06 -5.98 4.17
C TYR A 55 -3.59 -6.34 4.31
N ILE A 56 -2.87 -6.22 3.20
CA ILE A 56 -1.41 -6.38 3.14
C ILE A 56 -0.79 -5.12 2.58
N GLU A 57 0.43 -4.83 2.99
CA GLU A 57 1.21 -3.71 2.46
C GLU A 57 1.42 -3.91 0.96
N ARG A 58 1.22 -2.85 0.18
CA ARG A 58 1.55 -2.85 -1.25
C ARG A 58 3.02 -3.15 -1.38
N THR A 59 3.35 -4.18 -2.15
CA THR A 59 4.74 -4.46 -2.45
C THR A 59 5.29 -3.35 -3.33
N THR A 60 6.46 -2.84 -2.95
CA THR A 60 7.18 -1.87 -3.79
C THR A 60 7.74 -2.59 -5.02
N TYR A 61 7.87 -1.88 -6.14
CA TYR A 61 8.53 -2.44 -7.33
C TYR A 61 9.93 -2.98 -7.04
N THR A 62 10.64 -2.44 -6.04
CA THR A 62 11.94 -2.96 -5.58
C THR A 62 11.81 -4.30 -4.85
N GLN A 63 10.78 -4.48 -4.04
CA GLN A 63 10.50 -5.76 -3.37
C GLN A 63 10.07 -6.83 -4.38
N GLU A 64 9.23 -6.46 -5.35
CA GLU A 64 8.82 -7.33 -6.46
C GLU A 64 10.03 -7.75 -7.31
N LEU A 65 10.89 -6.79 -7.67
CA LEU A 65 12.13 -7.06 -8.41
C LEU A 65 13.05 -8.04 -7.65
N ARG A 66 13.24 -7.87 -6.33
CA ARG A 66 14.03 -8.80 -5.50
C ARG A 66 13.44 -10.21 -5.41
N ARG A 67 12.12 -10.33 -5.53
CA ARG A 67 11.40 -11.62 -5.56
C ARG A 67 11.40 -12.28 -6.94
N GLY A 68 12.02 -11.64 -7.94
CA GLY A 68 12.08 -12.16 -9.31
C GLY A 68 10.81 -11.92 -10.13
N ALA A 69 9.91 -11.05 -9.68
CA ALA A 69 8.74 -10.68 -10.47
C ALA A 69 9.13 -9.81 -11.67
N GLU A 70 8.36 -9.92 -12.75
CA GLU A 70 8.57 -9.10 -13.94
C GLU A 70 8.11 -7.66 -13.66
N VAL A 71 9.06 -6.73 -13.69
CA VAL A 71 8.83 -5.29 -13.50
C VAL A 71 9.07 -4.56 -14.83
N TYR A 72 8.25 -3.56 -15.12
CA TYR A 72 8.38 -2.75 -16.33
C TYR A 72 9.82 -2.21 -16.49
N PRO A 73 10.45 -2.33 -17.69
CA PRO A 73 11.87 -2.03 -17.88
C PRO A 73 12.32 -0.67 -17.35
N ALA A 74 11.55 0.41 -17.61
CA ALA A 74 11.95 1.75 -17.14
C ALA A 74 11.96 1.89 -15.61
N ILE A 75 11.11 1.14 -14.91
CA ILE A 75 11.06 1.11 -13.44
C ILE A 75 12.22 0.27 -12.91
N ARG A 76 12.49 -0.88 -13.54
CA ARG A 76 13.63 -1.75 -13.22
C ARG A 76 14.95 -0.98 -13.32
N ASP A 77 15.20 -0.30 -14.43
CA ASP A 77 16.42 0.48 -14.66
C ASP A 77 16.63 1.59 -13.61
N ALA A 78 15.53 2.23 -13.19
CA ALA A 78 15.56 3.24 -12.15
C ALA A 78 15.86 2.66 -10.76
N ILE A 79 15.38 1.44 -10.46
CA ILE A 79 15.67 0.72 -9.22
C ILE A 79 17.12 0.25 -9.21
N GLU A 80 17.58 -0.40 -10.28
CA GLU A 80 18.94 -0.92 -10.41
C GLU A 80 19.98 0.20 -10.27
N ARG A 81 19.79 1.35 -10.94
CA ARG A 81 20.66 2.53 -10.76
C ARG A 81 20.79 3.00 -9.31
N LYS A 82 19.75 2.84 -8.49
CA LYS A 82 19.77 3.21 -7.07
C LYS A 82 20.34 2.11 -6.17
N MET A 83 20.38 0.86 -6.67
CA MET A 83 20.90 -0.30 -5.95
C MET A 83 22.40 -0.54 -6.19
N VAL A 84 23.00 0.05 -7.22
CA VAL A 84 24.47 0.01 -7.43
C VAL A 84 25.16 0.74 -6.28
N PRO A 85 26.05 0.07 -5.51
CA PRO A 85 26.87 0.73 -4.50
C PRO A 85 27.69 1.86 -5.14
N LYS A 86 27.72 3.04 -4.52
CA LYS A 86 28.48 4.19 -5.03
C LYS A 86 29.97 3.89 -5.24
N ASP A 87 30.49 2.86 -4.56
CA ASP A 87 31.90 2.48 -4.58
C ASP A 87 32.32 1.73 -5.86
N ASP A 88 31.37 1.12 -6.59
CA ASP A 88 31.66 0.39 -7.84
C ASP A 88 31.80 1.32 -9.06
N LEU A 89 31.20 2.51 -9.03
CA LEU A 89 31.42 3.55 -10.04
C LEU A 89 32.83 4.17 -9.94
N GLY A 90 33.46 4.14 -8.76
CA GLY A 90 34.83 4.64 -8.54
C GLY A 90 35.93 3.68 -8.98
N ARG A 91 35.67 2.37 -9.01
CA ARG A 91 36.65 1.34 -9.43
C ARG A 91 36.66 1.06 -10.92
N ALA A 92 35.56 1.31 -11.64
CA ALA A 92 35.49 1.13 -13.09
C ALA A 92 36.12 2.31 -13.88
N MET A 93 36.50 3.39 -13.20
CA MET A 93 37.06 4.60 -13.80
C MET A 93 38.53 4.87 -13.43
N ASN A 94 39.25 3.91 -12.83
CA ASN A 94 40.69 3.96 -12.60
C ASN A 94 41.41 2.78 -13.26
#